data_AF-A0A945GTI9-F1
#
_entry.id   AF-A0A945GTI9-F1
#
_cell.length_a   1.000
_cell.length_b   1.000
_cell.length_c   1.000
_cell.angle_alpha   90.00
_cell.angle_beta   90.00
_cell.angle_gamma   90.00
#
_symmetry.space_group_name_H-M   'P 1'
#
loop_
_entity.id
_entity.type
_entity.pdbx_description
1 polymer ?
#
loop_
_entity_poly.entity_id
_entity_poly.type
_entity_poly.pdbx_seq_one_letter_code
_entity_poly.pdbx_strand_id
1 'polypeptide(L)'
;MQTGRLLSIFTLVAAICSPYASAMKNQFQPVEEPFALIRQWMQNDFIVPQKPRSSSTNTSIGVVLRHHGEVMGYGRGKSLEETVRIAFHPLIRRNKMFQGDLRESFRQEFIDAISIELETNTKQIPSPHRDITRFAKNFNYGGSGIAVRFGSSFDFRLPSELRLSPHRGASNITESLCINLGVHPTIVLSHKLPVDADITLYTLPCETYLQENAQSPIVQLHHGDELIEFSPLVPSNLTHLADSIASHLLESTGSGSVIGGYQPETDTFTDMFATHFVQTLTADALHRYSQVTGVANAPAASTASIEIIESIAHDVQKTHSIDIESASLIVTMLLQSNIKQSTMVQQLFELCQKDVLKKTTSILQDQGTDLSAFQLALLCSAAFEIEKRSEEDSFELSVSLCSFCWKCTTAQGRASLIPWIVNPMIAFEQMKPGSFAAPLEELSVLAKASQVDKDGVDRGGFMLKTNAGLTVDARGLRMIPMLSHICGTSTDAFAVLCKAIRYTEQLTTQKARSQRFENPAMALGGVRESTWNAVMPTEASSMALLGVVDALQVVIIIEASVE
;
A
#
# COMPACT_ATOMS: atom_id res chain seq x y z
N MET A 1 -24.19 8.68 -35.97
CA MET A 1 -24.22 7.71 -34.85
C MET A 1 -23.03 7.82 -33.88
N GLN A 2 -21.94 8.56 -34.19
CA GLN A 2 -20.79 8.72 -33.28
C GLN A 2 -20.99 9.78 -32.18
N THR A 3 -21.82 10.79 -32.40
CA THR A 3 -22.11 11.86 -31.41
C THR A 3 -22.87 11.37 -30.16
N GLY A 4 -23.63 10.27 -30.27
CA GLY A 4 -24.36 9.69 -29.13
C GLY A 4 -23.48 8.92 -28.14
N ARG A 5 -22.33 8.38 -28.59
CA ARG A 5 -21.32 7.73 -27.72
C ARG A 5 -20.43 8.75 -26.99
N LEU A 6 -20.23 9.93 -27.59
CA LEU A 6 -19.42 11.02 -27.02
C LEU A 6 -20.11 11.71 -25.84
N LEU A 7 -21.41 11.97 -25.95
CA LEU A 7 -22.17 12.57 -24.85
C LEU A 7 -22.27 11.63 -23.64
N SER A 8 -22.33 10.32 -23.88
CA SER A 8 -22.41 9.33 -22.80
C SER A 8 -21.11 9.18 -22.02
N ILE A 9 -19.93 9.35 -22.65
CA ILE A 9 -18.64 9.35 -21.94
C ILE A 9 -18.50 10.59 -21.04
N PHE A 10 -18.86 11.79 -21.53
CA PHE A 10 -18.84 13.01 -20.70
C PHE A 10 -19.83 12.96 -19.54
N THR A 11 -21.04 12.44 -19.79
CA THR A 11 -22.05 12.30 -18.73
C THR A 11 -21.62 11.24 -17.71
N LEU A 12 -20.87 10.20 -18.12
CA LEU A 12 -20.30 9.19 -17.23
C LEU A 12 -19.14 9.76 -16.39
N VAL A 13 -18.25 10.55 -16.98
CA VAL A 13 -17.14 11.23 -16.26
C VAL A 13 -17.68 12.26 -15.26
N ALA A 14 -18.73 13.00 -15.60
CA ALA A 14 -19.37 13.96 -14.69
C ALA A 14 -20.25 13.27 -13.62
N ALA A 15 -20.97 12.19 -13.96
CA ALA A 15 -21.85 11.47 -13.02
C ALA A 15 -21.09 10.53 -12.06
N ILE A 16 -19.87 10.10 -12.40
CA ILE A 16 -18.98 9.36 -11.49
C ILE A 16 -18.24 10.33 -10.52
N CYS A 17 -18.38 11.65 -10.72
CA CYS A 17 -17.65 12.69 -9.98
C CYS A 17 -18.51 13.56 -9.03
N SER A 18 -19.81 13.32 -8.85
CA SER A 18 -20.63 14.01 -7.81
C SER A 18 -21.98 13.28 -7.61
N PRO A 19 -22.50 13.07 -6.38
CA PRO A 19 -22.23 13.80 -5.14
C PRO A 19 -21.85 12.93 -3.91
N TYR A 20 -20.69 13.23 -3.32
CA TYR A 20 -20.31 12.80 -1.97
C TYR A 20 -20.80 13.87 -0.97
N ALA A 21 -22.00 13.70 -0.41
CA ALA A 21 -22.49 14.58 0.67
C ALA A 21 -23.50 13.91 1.62
N SER A 22 -23.76 12.60 1.50
CA SER A 22 -24.92 11.96 2.16
C SER A 22 -24.57 10.87 3.18
N ALA A 23 -23.29 10.61 3.47
CA ALA A 23 -22.89 9.49 4.34
C ALA A 23 -22.31 9.95 5.68
N MET A 24 -22.90 10.94 6.34
CA MET A 24 -22.58 11.26 7.74
C MET A 24 -23.84 11.60 8.52
N LYS A 25 -24.62 10.57 8.84
CA LYS A 25 -25.64 10.64 9.89
C LYS A 25 -25.89 9.23 10.41
N ASN A 26 -25.05 8.79 11.33
CA ASN A 26 -25.40 7.70 12.24
C ASN A 26 -25.10 8.09 13.67
N GLN A 27 -26.02 7.65 14.53
CA GLN A 27 -26.26 8.06 15.90
C GLN A 27 -25.17 7.55 16.85
N PHE A 28 -24.49 8.43 17.58
CA PHE A 28 -23.75 8.10 18.81
C PHE A 28 -23.66 9.32 19.75
N GLN A 29 -23.31 9.09 21.02
CA GLN A 29 -22.95 10.14 21.97
C GLN A 29 -21.95 11.12 21.33
N PRO A 30 -22.04 12.42 21.62
CA PRO A 30 -21.16 13.41 21.01
C PRO A 30 -19.70 13.06 21.36
N VAL A 31 -18.93 12.60 20.37
CA VAL A 31 -17.49 12.30 20.50
C VAL A 31 -16.71 13.53 21.00
N GLU A 32 -17.27 14.71 20.81
CA GLU A 32 -16.82 15.99 21.32
C GLU A 32 -16.62 15.98 22.85
N GLU A 33 -17.48 15.30 23.63
CA GLU A 33 -17.35 15.27 25.09
C GLU A 33 -16.05 14.56 25.53
N PRO A 34 -15.74 13.31 25.09
CA PRO A 34 -14.46 12.68 25.35
C PRO A 34 -13.24 13.55 24.99
N PHE A 35 -13.22 14.19 23.83
CA PHE A 35 -12.12 15.06 23.43
C PHE A 35 -12.00 16.29 24.34
N ALA A 36 -13.11 16.96 24.66
CA ALA A 36 -13.13 18.09 25.57
C ALA A 36 -12.62 17.72 26.97
N LEU A 37 -12.98 16.53 27.48
CA LEU A 37 -12.48 16.02 28.77
C LEU A 37 -10.98 15.74 28.72
N ILE A 38 -10.48 15.09 27.67
CA ILE A 38 -9.04 14.84 27.51
C ILE A 38 -8.28 16.17 27.52
N ARG A 39 -8.73 17.16 26.74
CA ARG A 39 -8.12 18.50 26.68
C ARG A 39 -8.16 19.21 28.03
N GLN A 40 -9.30 19.16 28.72
CA GLN A 40 -9.45 19.71 30.07
C GLN A 40 -8.45 19.06 31.04
N TRP A 41 -8.26 17.75 30.98
CA TRP A 41 -7.29 17.07 31.85
C TRP A 41 -5.85 17.42 31.49
N MET A 42 -5.50 17.56 30.20
CA MET A 42 -4.17 18.04 29.79
C MET A 42 -3.88 19.44 30.35
N GLN A 43 -4.85 20.36 30.24
CA GLN A 43 -4.75 21.73 30.76
C GLN A 43 -4.66 21.75 32.29
N ASN A 44 -5.37 20.86 32.97
CA ASN A 44 -5.35 20.73 34.43
C ASN A 44 -4.25 19.76 34.90
N ASP A 45 -3.00 20.04 34.52
CA ASP A 45 -1.81 19.30 34.98
C ASP A 45 -1.84 17.80 34.72
N PHE A 46 -2.49 17.36 33.64
CA PHE A 46 -2.66 15.94 33.31
C PHE A 46 -3.38 15.15 34.43
N ILE A 47 -4.16 15.82 35.28
CA ILE A 47 -4.89 15.22 36.39
C ILE A 47 -6.18 14.59 35.87
N VAL A 48 -6.21 13.25 35.88
CA VAL A 48 -7.38 12.45 35.51
C VAL A 48 -8.11 11.96 36.77
N PRO A 49 -9.44 12.07 36.86
CA PRO A 49 -10.22 11.56 38.00
C PRO A 49 -9.92 10.08 38.32
N GLN A 50 -9.91 9.74 39.62
CA GLN A 50 -9.62 8.38 40.07
C GLN A 50 -10.79 7.41 39.85
N LYS A 51 -12.03 7.88 40.03
CA LYS A 51 -13.22 7.06 39.82
C LYS A 51 -13.65 7.18 38.35
N PRO A 52 -13.65 6.07 37.60
CA PRO A 52 -14.19 6.10 36.25
C PRO A 52 -15.69 6.40 36.31
N ARG A 53 -16.18 7.22 35.38
CA ARG A 53 -17.62 7.27 35.11
C ARG A 53 -18.05 5.85 34.72
N SER A 54 -19.25 5.42 35.14
CA SER A 54 -19.75 4.06 34.94
C SER A 54 -19.53 3.61 33.49
N SER A 55 -18.60 2.69 33.25
CA SER A 55 -18.36 2.13 31.93
C SER A 55 -19.22 0.88 31.74
N SER A 56 -19.69 0.66 30.52
CA SER A 56 -20.27 -0.63 30.19
C SER A 56 -19.15 -1.68 30.23
N THR A 57 -19.46 -2.91 30.68
CA THR A 57 -18.48 -4.00 30.76
C THR A 57 -17.91 -4.40 29.39
N ASN A 58 -18.55 -3.94 28.30
CA ASN A 58 -18.23 -4.33 26.93
C ASN A 58 -17.49 -3.24 26.16
N THR A 59 -17.18 -2.10 26.78
CA THR A 59 -16.49 -1.00 26.13
C THR A 59 -14.98 -1.23 26.11
N SER A 60 -14.33 -0.93 24.98
CA SER A 60 -12.87 -0.80 24.87
C SER A 60 -12.53 0.55 24.28
N ILE A 61 -11.58 1.25 24.88
CA ILE A 61 -11.16 2.60 24.48
C ILE A 61 -9.65 2.58 24.27
N GLY A 62 -9.20 3.27 23.23
CA GLY A 62 -7.79 3.54 22.94
C GLY A 62 -7.57 5.03 22.78
N VAL A 63 -6.45 5.55 23.30
CA VAL A 63 -6.03 6.94 23.11
C VAL A 63 -4.56 6.95 22.68
N VAL A 64 -4.28 7.59 21.55
CA VAL A 64 -2.92 7.91 21.09
C VAL A 64 -2.74 9.42 21.19
N LEU A 65 -1.61 9.85 21.76
CA LEU A 65 -1.22 11.25 21.87
C LEU A 65 0.05 11.46 21.07
N ARG A 66 0.05 12.45 20.17
CA ARG A 66 1.24 12.79 19.38
C ARG A 66 1.56 14.26 19.41
N HIS A 67 2.84 14.59 19.31
CA HIS A 67 3.30 15.96 19.17
C HIS A 67 4.26 15.99 17.97
N HIS A 68 3.92 16.77 16.93
CA HIS A 68 4.63 16.75 15.64
C HIS A 68 4.89 15.33 15.10
N GLY A 69 3.86 14.48 15.20
CA GLY A 69 3.88 13.10 14.70
C GLY A 69 4.52 12.06 15.62
N GLU A 70 5.41 12.46 16.54
CA GLU A 70 6.01 11.56 17.54
C GLU A 70 4.94 11.02 18.51
N VAL A 71 4.93 9.70 18.76
CA VAL A 71 4.04 9.10 19.77
C VAL A 71 4.52 9.42 21.18
N MET A 72 3.85 10.38 21.81
CA MET A 72 4.16 10.80 23.17
C MET A 72 3.53 9.88 24.23
N GLY A 73 2.40 9.27 23.90
CA GLY A 73 1.71 8.37 24.79
C GLY A 73 0.65 7.53 24.10
N TYR A 74 0.49 6.30 24.59
CA TYR A 74 -0.56 5.39 24.18
C TYR A 74 -1.19 4.76 25.42
N GLY A 75 -2.52 4.70 25.44
CA GLY A 75 -3.27 4.02 26.47
C GLY A 75 -4.43 3.23 25.88
N ARG A 76 -4.79 2.13 26.54
CA ARG A 76 -6.03 1.40 26.29
C ARG A 76 -6.66 0.94 27.60
N GLY A 77 -7.98 0.85 27.64
CA GLY A 77 -8.72 0.51 28.85
C GLY A 77 -10.20 0.31 28.61
N LYS A 78 -10.96 0.12 29.69
CA LYS A 78 -12.42 -0.03 29.65
C LYS A 78 -13.18 1.26 29.97
N SER A 79 -12.47 2.28 30.45
CA SER A 79 -13.01 3.63 30.67
C SER A 79 -12.07 4.68 30.07
N LEU A 80 -12.61 5.88 29.83
CA LEU A 80 -11.83 7.00 29.31
C LEU A 80 -10.75 7.42 30.32
N GLU A 81 -11.09 7.51 31.60
CA GLU A 81 -10.18 7.92 32.67
C GLU A 81 -9.00 6.95 32.84
N GLU A 82 -9.27 5.63 32.81
CA GLU A 82 -8.22 4.61 32.85
C GLU A 82 -7.28 4.76 31.65
N THR A 83 -7.88 4.83 30.45
CA THR A 83 -7.15 4.90 29.18
C THR A 83 -6.25 6.13 29.10
N VAL A 84 -6.79 7.30 29.43
CA VAL A 84 -6.05 8.57 29.36
C VAL A 84 -4.97 8.65 30.42
N ARG A 85 -5.19 8.11 31.62
CA ARG A 85 -4.15 8.04 32.66
C ARG A 85 -2.95 7.21 32.21
N ILE A 86 -3.21 6.09 31.53
CA ILE A 86 -2.15 5.25 30.93
C ILE A 86 -1.43 6.03 29.82
N ALA A 87 -2.16 6.74 28.96
CA ALA A 87 -1.57 7.54 27.88
C ALA A 87 -0.73 8.73 28.39
N PHE A 88 -1.14 9.40 29.47
CA PHE A 88 -0.41 10.53 30.06
C PHE A 88 0.87 10.10 30.78
N HIS A 89 0.92 8.90 31.35
CA HIS A 89 2.09 8.44 32.12
C HIS A 89 3.43 8.52 31.33
N PRO A 90 3.57 7.98 30.11
CA PRO A 90 4.80 8.13 29.32
C PRO A 90 5.04 9.59 28.90
N LEU A 91 3.99 10.34 28.55
CA LEU A 91 4.07 11.76 28.17
C LEU A 91 4.72 12.59 29.29
N ILE A 92 4.24 12.48 30.53
CA ILE A 92 4.77 13.20 31.70
C ILE A 92 6.19 12.73 32.06
N ARG A 93 6.44 11.41 32.00
CA ARG A 93 7.73 10.84 32.42
C ARG A 93 8.86 11.19 31.47
N ARG A 94 8.60 11.21 30.15
CA ARG A 94 9.61 11.48 29.12
C ARG A 94 9.89 12.96 28.95
N ASN A 95 8.89 13.82 29.18
CA ASN A 95 9.03 15.25 28.94
C ASN A 95 9.32 15.99 30.24
N LYS A 96 10.60 16.24 30.47
CA LYS A 96 11.08 17.10 31.58
C LYS A 96 10.46 18.50 31.56
N MET A 97 9.91 18.95 30.42
CA MET A 97 9.07 20.14 30.30
C MET A 97 8.00 20.20 31.39
N PHE A 98 7.33 19.08 31.67
CA PHE A 98 6.24 19.02 32.65
C PHE A 98 6.71 18.85 34.09
N GLN A 99 8.03 18.83 34.31
CA GLN A 99 8.65 18.66 35.63
C GLN A 99 9.39 19.93 36.09
N GLY A 100 9.40 21.02 35.30
CA GLY A 100 10.11 22.27 35.62
C GLY A 100 9.28 23.53 35.39
N ASP A 101 9.84 24.69 35.78
CA ASP A 101 9.22 26.02 35.68
C ASP A 101 9.26 26.58 34.25
N LEU A 102 8.58 25.93 33.31
CA LEU A 102 8.31 26.55 32.01
C LEU A 102 7.29 27.67 32.16
N ARG A 103 7.44 28.72 31.33
CA ARG A 103 6.39 29.72 31.21
C ARG A 103 5.11 29.05 30.74
N GLU A 104 4.02 29.40 31.40
CA GLU A 104 2.66 28.88 31.14
C GLU A 104 2.27 28.97 29.65
N SER A 105 2.70 30.03 28.95
CA SER A 105 2.45 30.21 27.51
C SER A 105 3.04 29.10 26.63
N PHE A 106 4.29 28.67 26.88
CA PHE A 106 4.93 27.60 26.11
C PHE A 106 4.29 26.24 26.41
N ARG A 107 3.89 26.04 27.67
CA ARG A 107 3.19 24.84 28.08
C ARG A 107 1.82 24.74 27.39
N GLN A 108 1.08 25.85 27.32
CA GLN A 108 -0.20 25.90 26.65
C GLN A 108 -0.06 25.64 25.15
N GLU A 109 0.92 26.28 24.50
CA GLU A 109 1.24 26.04 23.09
C GLU A 109 1.55 24.57 22.80
N PHE A 110 2.37 23.93 23.65
CA PHE A 110 2.66 22.50 23.54
C PHE A 110 1.39 21.65 23.68
N ILE A 111 0.57 21.90 24.72
CA ILE A 111 -0.67 21.14 24.95
C ILE A 111 -1.64 21.31 23.77
N ASP A 112 -1.75 22.53 23.25
CA ASP A 112 -2.63 22.83 22.12
C ASP A 112 -2.15 22.14 20.84
N ALA A 113 -0.84 21.96 20.66
CA ALA A 113 -0.24 21.27 19.53
C ALA A 113 -0.32 19.73 19.60
N ILE A 114 -0.67 19.13 20.76
CA ILE A 114 -0.84 17.67 20.86
C ILE A 114 -2.04 17.24 20.02
N SER A 115 -1.85 16.26 19.14
CA SER A 115 -2.95 15.56 18.49
C SER A 115 -3.48 14.43 19.38
N ILE A 116 -4.80 14.19 19.30
CA ILE A 116 -5.50 13.13 20.02
C ILE A 116 -6.15 12.22 18.99
N GLU A 117 -5.78 10.94 18.99
CA GLU A 117 -6.52 9.89 18.30
C GLU A 117 -7.30 9.09 19.34
N LEU A 118 -8.63 9.07 19.20
CA LEU A 118 -9.53 8.35 20.09
C LEU A 118 -10.18 7.19 19.33
N GLU A 119 -10.06 6.00 19.89
CA GLU A 119 -10.66 4.80 19.35
C GLU A 119 -11.66 4.22 20.36
N THR A 120 -12.86 3.85 19.89
CA THR A 120 -13.90 3.29 20.73
C THR A 120 -14.52 2.04 20.12
N ASN A 121 -14.81 1.07 20.98
CA ASN A 121 -15.60 -0.11 20.68
C ASN A 121 -16.67 -0.28 21.76
N THR A 122 -17.90 -0.52 21.33
CA THR A 122 -19.05 -0.79 22.22
C THR A 122 -19.62 -2.20 22.04
N LYS A 123 -19.08 -2.97 21.10
CA LYS A 123 -19.61 -4.29 20.71
C LYS A 123 -18.51 -5.32 20.53
N GLN A 124 -18.64 -6.45 21.19
CA GLN A 124 -17.72 -7.59 21.05
C GLN A 124 -18.40 -8.68 20.21
N ILE A 125 -17.79 -9.07 19.10
CA ILE A 125 -18.34 -10.11 18.21
C ILE A 125 -17.53 -11.39 18.40
N PRO A 126 -18.08 -12.43 19.05
CA PRO A 126 -17.35 -13.68 19.22
C PRO A 126 -17.11 -14.34 17.85
N SER A 127 -15.89 -14.82 17.63
CA SER A 127 -15.57 -15.59 16.45
C SER A 127 -16.13 -17.01 16.58
N PRO A 128 -16.78 -17.54 15.53
CA PRO A 128 -17.17 -18.95 15.50
C PRO A 128 -15.95 -19.88 15.28
N HIS A 129 -14.77 -19.33 15.01
CA HIS A 129 -13.56 -20.10 14.71
C HIS A 129 -12.68 -20.24 15.96
N ARG A 130 -12.36 -21.49 16.31
CA ARG A 130 -11.35 -21.85 17.31
C ARG A 130 -9.96 -22.08 16.71
N ASP A 131 -9.82 -21.85 15.40
CA ASP A 131 -8.55 -21.91 14.69
C ASP A 131 -8.02 -20.48 14.49
N ILE A 132 -6.85 -20.18 15.06
CA ILE A 132 -6.24 -18.84 15.03
C ILE A 132 -5.93 -18.42 13.59
N THR A 133 -5.44 -19.34 12.75
CA THR A 133 -5.16 -19.05 11.33
C THR A 133 -6.45 -18.68 10.60
N ARG A 134 -7.54 -19.41 10.85
CA ARG A 134 -8.84 -19.14 10.24
C ARG A 134 -9.46 -17.83 10.75
N PHE A 135 -9.28 -17.52 12.03
CA PHE A 135 -9.66 -16.23 12.61
C PHE A 135 -8.92 -15.07 11.91
N ALA A 136 -7.59 -15.16 11.83
CA ALA A 136 -6.75 -14.15 11.19
C ALA A 136 -7.08 -13.93 9.72
N LYS A 137 -7.45 -14.99 8.97
CA LYS A 137 -7.87 -14.88 7.56
C LYS A 137 -9.15 -14.09 7.32
N ASN A 138 -10.00 -13.99 8.33
CA ASN A 138 -11.29 -13.28 8.26
C ASN A 138 -11.26 -11.95 9.03
N PHE A 139 -10.08 -11.52 9.48
CA PHE A 139 -9.92 -10.32 10.27
C PHE A 139 -9.98 -9.06 9.40
N ASN A 140 -10.74 -8.06 9.85
CA ASN A 140 -10.83 -6.76 9.18
C ASN A 140 -9.75 -5.82 9.72
N TYR A 141 -8.63 -5.72 9.01
CA TYR A 141 -7.53 -4.84 9.38
C TYR A 141 -7.93 -3.36 9.33
N GLY A 142 -7.42 -2.56 10.26
CA GLY A 142 -7.70 -1.13 10.38
C GLY A 142 -9.08 -0.78 10.96
N GLY A 143 -10.11 -1.58 10.68
CA GLY A 143 -11.48 -1.35 11.15
C GLY A 143 -11.90 -2.17 12.37
N SER A 144 -11.07 -3.10 12.85
CA SER A 144 -11.40 -3.93 14.01
C SER A 144 -10.20 -4.23 14.89
N GLY A 145 -10.45 -4.39 16.19
CA GLY A 145 -9.52 -4.92 17.17
C GLY A 145 -9.71 -6.42 17.40
N ILE A 146 -8.75 -7.01 18.11
CA ILE A 146 -8.73 -8.42 18.50
C ILE A 146 -8.89 -8.50 20.01
N ALA A 147 -9.76 -9.39 20.49
CA ALA A 147 -9.88 -9.70 21.91
C ALA A 147 -9.84 -11.19 22.16
N VAL A 148 -9.34 -11.57 23.33
CA VAL A 148 -9.35 -12.94 23.83
C VAL A 148 -9.92 -12.94 25.23
N ARG A 149 -10.82 -13.89 25.50
CA ARG A 149 -11.25 -14.24 26.85
C ARG A 149 -10.74 -15.62 27.20
N PHE A 150 -10.19 -15.78 28.40
CA PHE A 150 -9.87 -17.08 28.98
C PHE A 150 -10.38 -17.12 30.43
N GLY A 151 -11.38 -17.95 30.70
CA GLY A 151 -12.08 -17.92 31.99
C GLY A 151 -12.76 -16.57 32.22
N SER A 152 -12.47 -15.95 33.37
CA SER A 152 -12.91 -14.60 33.71
C SER A 152 -11.98 -13.49 33.18
N SER A 153 -10.83 -13.84 32.62
CA SER A 153 -9.82 -12.88 32.17
C SER A 153 -10.07 -12.47 30.72
N PHE A 154 -9.81 -11.20 30.41
CA PHE A 154 -10.04 -10.61 29.08
C PHE A 154 -8.91 -9.64 28.74
N ASP A 155 -8.30 -9.81 27.58
CA ASP A 155 -7.32 -8.87 27.02
C ASP A 155 -7.65 -8.59 25.56
N PHE A 156 -7.24 -7.43 25.07
CA PHE A 156 -7.58 -6.95 23.75
C PHE A 156 -6.46 -6.11 23.13
N ARG A 157 -6.54 -5.88 21.83
CA ARG A 157 -5.68 -5.00 21.05
C ARG A 157 -6.54 -4.25 20.04
N LEU A 158 -6.38 -2.94 20.02
CA LEU A 158 -7.17 -2.01 19.23
C LEU A 158 -6.45 -1.65 17.93
N PRO A 159 -7.14 -1.36 16.80
CA PRO A 159 -6.52 -1.02 15.52
C PRO A 159 -5.36 -0.06 15.60
N SER A 160 -5.46 1.01 16.39
CA SER A 160 -4.36 1.96 16.66
C SER A 160 -3.08 1.27 17.16
N GLU A 161 -3.18 0.33 18.10
CA GLU A 161 -2.02 -0.46 18.58
C GLU A 161 -1.47 -1.39 17.49
N LEU A 162 -2.36 -1.95 16.67
CA LEU A 162 -1.96 -2.83 15.57
C LEU A 162 -1.16 -2.04 14.51
N ARG A 163 -1.57 -0.80 14.22
CA ARG A 163 -0.85 0.12 13.32
C ARG A 163 0.54 0.50 13.85
N LEU A 164 0.65 0.72 15.16
CA LEU A 164 1.93 1.01 15.81
C LEU A 164 2.87 -0.21 15.92
N SER A 165 2.41 -1.40 15.55
CA SER A 165 3.20 -2.65 15.55
C SER A 165 3.04 -3.43 14.24
N PRO A 166 3.40 -2.83 13.09
CA PRO A 166 3.00 -3.33 11.77
C PRO A 166 3.59 -4.69 11.41
N HIS A 167 4.66 -5.13 12.11
CA HIS A 167 5.30 -6.44 11.88
C HIS A 167 4.52 -7.64 12.41
N ARG A 168 3.43 -7.43 13.16
CA ARG A 168 2.66 -8.53 13.76
C ARG A 168 1.33 -8.70 13.04
N GLY A 169 1.15 -9.84 12.38
CA GLY A 169 -0.14 -10.22 11.80
C GLY A 169 -1.17 -10.58 12.88
N ALA A 170 -2.45 -10.62 12.50
CA ALA A 170 -3.55 -10.95 13.42
C ALA A 170 -3.34 -12.28 14.17
N SER A 171 -2.73 -13.29 13.54
CA SER A 171 -2.37 -14.55 14.21
C SER A 171 -1.41 -14.32 15.38
N ASN A 172 -0.28 -13.64 15.14
CA ASN A 172 0.74 -13.40 16.17
C ASN A 172 0.22 -12.54 17.31
N ILE A 173 -0.65 -11.57 17.01
CA ILE A 173 -1.33 -10.76 18.03
C ILE A 173 -2.27 -11.65 18.86
N THR A 174 -3.07 -12.49 18.21
CA THR A 174 -3.98 -13.42 18.89
C THR A 174 -3.23 -14.41 19.77
N GLU A 175 -2.10 -14.94 19.28
CA GLU A 175 -1.22 -15.82 20.03
C GLU A 175 -0.70 -15.13 21.29
N SER A 176 -0.17 -13.90 21.15
CA SER A 176 0.31 -13.11 22.28
C SER A 176 -0.78 -12.84 23.31
N LEU A 177 -2.01 -12.52 22.88
CA LEU A 177 -3.14 -12.31 23.77
C LEU A 177 -3.49 -13.58 24.57
N CYS A 178 -3.53 -14.73 23.90
CA CYS A 178 -3.79 -16.01 24.55
C CYS A 178 -2.72 -16.33 25.61
N ILE A 179 -1.45 -16.15 25.27
CA ILE A 179 -0.32 -16.41 26.18
C ILE A 179 -0.36 -15.46 27.38
N ASN A 180 -0.64 -14.17 27.16
CA ASN A 180 -0.75 -13.17 28.24
C ASN A 180 -1.87 -13.50 29.24
N LEU A 181 -2.93 -14.16 28.77
CA LEU A 181 -4.03 -14.61 29.62
C LEU A 181 -3.76 -15.94 30.33
N GLY A 182 -2.62 -16.59 30.06
CA GLY A 182 -2.20 -17.83 30.71
C GLY A 182 -2.54 -19.10 29.93
N VAL A 183 -2.91 -19.00 28.65
CA VAL A 183 -3.07 -20.20 27.80
C VAL A 183 -1.68 -20.77 27.49
N HIS A 184 -1.52 -22.08 27.65
CA HIS A 184 -0.23 -22.74 27.45
C HIS A 184 0.30 -22.56 26.02
N PRO A 185 1.57 -22.14 25.80
CA PRO A 185 2.11 -21.84 24.47
C PRO A 185 1.96 -22.98 23.45
N THR A 186 2.15 -24.24 23.85
CA THR A 186 1.98 -25.39 22.94
C THR A 186 0.56 -25.48 22.35
N ILE A 187 -0.47 -25.08 23.10
CA ILE A 187 -1.85 -25.05 22.61
C ILE A 187 -2.00 -23.91 21.60
N VAL A 188 -1.53 -22.71 21.98
CA VAL A 188 -1.65 -21.50 21.16
C VAL A 188 -0.89 -21.65 19.84
N LEU A 189 0.35 -22.12 19.88
CA LEU A 189 1.22 -22.31 18.70
C LEU A 189 0.78 -23.49 17.82
N SER A 190 -0.12 -24.36 18.28
CA SER A 190 -0.79 -25.34 17.41
C SER A 190 -1.88 -24.72 16.52
N HIS A 191 -2.27 -23.46 16.83
CA HIS A 191 -3.37 -22.70 16.24
C HIS A 191 -4.76 -23.31 16.43
N LYS A 192 -4.87 -24.50 17.03
CA LYS A 192 -6.14 -25.21 17.26
C LYS A 192 -6.51 -25.14 18.74
N LEU A 193 -7.36 -24.19 19.09
CA LEU A 193 -7.83 -24.03 20.46
C LEU A 193 -8.78 -25.18 20.83
N PRO A 194 -8.58 -25.86 21.98
CA PRO A 194 -9.40 -27.00 22.40
C PRO A 194 -10.87 -26.61 22.52
N VAL A 195 -11.78 -27.51 22.18
CA VAL A 195 -13.23 -27.27 22.24
C VAL A 195 -13.71 -27.10 23.70
N ASP A 196 -13.10 -27.86 24.61
CA ASP A 196 -13.46 -27.84 26.05
C ASP A 196 -12.76 -26.72 26.83
N ALA A 197 -11.81 -26.01 26.20
CA ALA A 197 -11.19 -24.85 26.82
C ALA A 197 -12.15 -23.66 26.81
N ASP A 198 -12.24 -22.94 27.93
CA ASP A 198 -13.01 -21.70 28.05
C ASP A 198 -12.26 -20.51 27.42
N ILE A 199 -11.92 -20.65 26.14
CA ILE A 199 -11.24 -19.64 25.33
C ILE A 199 -12.20 -19.14 24.27
N THR A 200 -12.39 -17.83 24.19
CA THR A 200 -13.19 -17.19 23.14
C THR A 200 -12.37 -16.09 22.47
N LEU A 201 -12.29 -16.14 21.14
CA LEU A 201 -11.72 -15.08 20.31
C LEU A 201 -12.84 -14.10 19.93
N TYR A 202 -12.54 -12.80 19.90
CA TYR A 202 -13.48 -11.75 19.53
C TYR A 202 -12.88 -10.81 18.49
N THR A 203 -13.74 -10.36 17.58
CA THR A 203 -13.53 -9.17 16.76
C THR A 203 -14.20 -7.98 17.43
N LEU A 204 -13.49 -6.86 17.51
CA LEU A 204 -13.98 -5.61 18.11
C LEU A 204 -14.14 -4.55 17.01
N PRO A 205 -15.32 -4.33 16.41
CA PRO A 205 -15.50 -3.26 15.43
C PRO A 205 -15.28 -1.90 16.08
N CYS A 206 -14.33 -1.12 15.58
CA CYS A 206 -13.94 0.13 16.22
C CYS A 206 -14.32 1.34 15.37
N GLU A 207 -14.69 2.42 16.03
CA GLU A 207 -14.76 3.76 15.46
C GLU A 207 -13.53 4.55 15.92
N THR A 208 -12.85 5.21 14.98
CA THR A 208 -11.65 5.99 15.26
C THR A 208 -11.89 7.44 14.88
N TYR A 209 -11.42 8.36 15.72
CA TYR A 209 -11.53 9.80 15.53
C TYR A 209 -10.19 10.47 15.80
N LEU A 210 -9.92 11.56 15.11
CA LEU A 210 -8.70 12.35 15.24
C LEU A 210 -9.03 13.82 15.48
N GLN A 211 -8.28 14.44 16.38
CA GLN A 211 -8.17 15.88 16.51
C GLN A 211 -6.70 16.26 16.44
N GLU A 212 -6.26 16.90 15.37
CA GLU A 212 -4.85 17.21 15.13
C GLU A 212 -4.24 18.18 16.15
N ASN A 213 -5.01 19.15 16.61
CA ASN A 213 -4.63 20.14 17.62
C ASN A 213 -5.90 20.67 18.30
N ALA A 214 -5.75 21.46 19.37
CA ALA A 214 -6.91 21.94 20.15
C ALA A 214 -7.95 22.74 19.36
N GLN A 215 -7.56 23.36 18.24
CA GLN A 215 -8.43 24.19 17.39
C GLN A 215 -8.95 23.46 16.14
N SER A 216 -8.33 22.32 15.78
CA SER A 216 -8.77 21.52 14.63
C SER A 216 -10.12 20.85 14.90
N PRO A 217 -10.95 20.67 13.84
CA PRO A 217 -12.16 19.86 13.94
C PRO A 217 -11.82 18.41 14.30
N ILE A 218 -12.76 17.72 14.93
CA ILE A 218 -12.68 16.27 15.13
C ILE A 218 -13.15 15.61 13.84
N VAL A 219 -12.31 14.76 13.28
CA VAL A 219 -12.60 14.01 12.04
C VAL A 219 -12.70 12.52 12.34
N GLN A 220 -13.62 11.83 11.68
CA GLN A 220 -13.71 10.38 11.75
C GLN A 220 -12.67 9.76 10.81
N LEU A 221 -11.91 8.80 11.31
CA LEU A 221 -10.97 8.03 10.51
C LEU A 221 -11.61 6.69 10.09
N HIS A 222 -11.42 6.34 8.83
CA HIS A 222 -11.74 5.05 8.24
C HIS A 222 -10.46 4.23 8.14
N HIS A 223 -10.40 3.11 8.88
CA HIS A 223 -9.21 2.25 8.93
C HIS A 223 -7.93 2.94 9.48
N GLY A 224 -8.07 4.08 10.18
CA GLY A 224 -6.93 4.91 10.61
C GLY A 224 -6.55 6.00 9.62
N ASP A 225 -7.38 6.20 8.60
CA ASP A 225 -7.14 7.13 7.51
C ASP A 225 -8.29 8.11 7.31
N GLU A 226 -7.95 9.28 6.79
CA GLU A 226 -8.93 10.25 6.36
C GLU A 226 -9.38 9.87 4.95
N LEU A 227 -10.67 10.04 4.67
CA LEU A 227 -11.14 9.90 3.29
C LEU A 227 -10.70 11.14 2.52
N ILE A 228 -9.88 10.99 1.49
CA ILE A 228 -9.45 12.13 0.69
C ILE A 228 -10.57 12.55 -0.27
N GLU A 229 -10.71 13.85 -0.51
CA GLU A 229 -11.57 14.35 -1.58
C GLU A 229 -10.97 13.96 -2.94
N PHE A 230 -11.82 13.46 -3.83
CA PHE A 230 -11.37 12.98 -5.14
C PHE A 230 -10.96 14.14 -6.03
N SER A 231 -9.73 14.09 -6.52
CA SER A 231 -9.27 15.01 -7.55
C SER A 231 -9.89 14.62 -8.91
N PRO A 232 -10.27 15.59 -9.76
CA PRO A 232 -10.65 15.28 -11.12
C PRO A 232 -9.46 14.64 -11.84
N LEU A 233 -9.72 13.61 -12.64
CA LEU A 233 -8.69 12.90 -13.39
C LEU A 233 -8.31 13.71 -14.63
N VAL A 234 -7.46 14.71 -14.44
CA VAL A 234 -6.93 15.58 -15.49
C VAL A 234 -5.40 15.52 -15.50
N PRO A 235 -4.73 15.78 -16.63
CA PRO A 235 -3.27 15.67 -16.74
C PRO A 235 -2.51 16.43 -15.66
N SER A 236 -2.94 17.64 -15.28
CA SER A 236 -2.28 18.44 -14.25
C SER A 236 -2.25 17.76 -12.87
N ASN A 237 -3.33 17.07 -12.50
CA ASN A 237 -3.43 16.38 -11.21
C ASN A 237 -2.61 15.10 -11.22
N LEU A 238 -2.61 14.37 -12.34
CA LEU A 238 -1.75 13.20 -12.54
C LEU A 238 -0.27 13.56 -12.53
N THR A 239 0.12 14.67 -13.16
CA THR A 239 1.48 15.21 -13.10
C THR A 239 1.86 15.54 -11.66
N HIS A 240 1.00 16.21 -10.89
CA HIS A 240 1.27 16.52 -9.49
C HIS A 240 1.41 15.25 -8.62
N LEU A 241 0.56 14.23 -8.85
CA LEU A 241 0.67 12.93 -8.18
C LEU A 241 2.00 12.25 -8.54
N ALA A 242 2.38 12.24 -9.82
CA ALA A 242 3.64 11.68 -10.30
C ALA A 242 4.84 12.41 -9.69
N ASP A 243 4.83 13.75 -9.68
CA ASP A 243 5.86 14.59 -9.06
C ASP A 243 6.03 14.24 -7.58
N SER A 244 4.92 14.10 -6.84
CA SER A 244 4.96 13.77 -5.41
C SER A 244 5.56 12.39 -5.16
N ILE A 245 5.17 11.37 -5.92
CA ILE A 245 5.70 10.00 -5.77
C ILE A 245 7.18 9.96 -6.20
N ALA A 246 7.54 10.64 -7.29
CA ALA A 246 8.93 10.71 -7.76
C ALA A 246 9.84 11.42 -6.74
N SER A 247 9.38 12.50 -6.11
CA SER A 247 10.10 13.15 -5.02
C SER A 247 10.38 12.19 -3.86
N HIS A 248 9.39 11.40 -3.44
CA HIS A 248 9.60 10.39 -2.39
C HIS A 248 10.64 9.33 -2.78
N LEU A 249 10.59 8.82 -4.02
CA LEU A 249 11.57 7.85 -4.52
C LEU A 249 12.99 8.44 -4.60
N LEU A 250 13.11 9.72 -4.96
CA LEU A 250 14.37 10.45 -4.97
C LEU A 250 14.94 10.60 -3.55
N GLU A 251 14.11 10.97 -2.56
CA GLU A 251 14.52 11.03 -1.14
C GLU A 251 14.91 9.64 -0.60
N SER A 252 14.31 8.58 -1.14
CA SER A 252 14.65 7.19 -0.80
C SER A 252 15.92 6.68 -1.52
N THR A 253 16.54 7.50 -2.37
CA THR A 253 17.74 7.16 -3.13
C THR A 253 18.95 7.93 -2.60
N GLY A 254 19.97 7.22 -2.13
CA GLY A 254 21.22 7.80 -1.62
C GLY A 254 22.44 7.17 -2.29
N SER A 255 23.29 7.99 -2.92
CA SER A 255 24.53 7.54 -3.58
C SER A 255 24.32 6.38 -4.58
N GLY A 256 23.24 6.44 -5.37
CA GLY A 256 22.87 5.40 -6.32
C GLY A 256 22.29 4.12 -5.70
N SER A 257 22.03 4.06 -4.40
CA SER A 257 21.33 2.92 -3.78
C SER A 257 19.97 3.33 -3.27
N VAL A 258 18.99 2.44 -3.39
CA VAL A 258 17.62 2.69 -2.91
C VAL A 258 17.45 2.06 -1.54
N ILE A 259 16.92 2.82 -0.59
CA ILE A 259 16.57 2.32 0.74
C ILE A 259 15.31 1.44 0.64
N GLY A 260 15.17 0.47 1.55
CA GLY A 260 13.95 -0.32 1.66
C GLY A 260 12.73 0.52 2.04
N GLY A 261 11.60 -0.15 2.28
CA GLY A 261 10.35 0.53 2.65
C GLY A 261 10.47 1.34 3.94
N TYR A 262 9.85 2.51 3.98
CA TYR A 262 9.83 3.42 5.12
C TYR A 262 8.60 3.18 6.01
N GLN A 263 8.77 3.28 7.33
CA GLN A 263 7.73 3.07 8.33
C GLN A 263 7.50 4.37 9.11
N PRO A 264 6.55 5.20 8.68
CA PRO A 264 6.38 6.55 9.22
C PRO A 264 5.85 6.58 10.67
N GLU A 265 5.20 5.51 11.13
CA GLU A 265 4.67 5.39 12.49
C GLU A 265 5.75 5.22 13.56
N THR A 266 6.93 4.74 13.16
CA THR A 266 8.07 4.45 14.03
C THR A 266 9.35 5.14 13.58
N ASP A 267 9.31 5.93 12.50
CA ASP A 267 10.45 6.56 11.83
C ASP A 267 11.60 5.57 11.56
N THR A 268 11.26 4.39 11.03
CA THR A 268 12.24 3.32 10.75
C THR A 268 12.18 2.85 9.30
N PHE A 269 13.30 2.35 8.80
CA PHE A 269 13.35 1.67 7.51
C PHE A 269 13.29 0.15 7.72
N THR A 270 12.62 -0.54 6.80
CA THR A 270 12.50 -2.00 6.80
C THR A 270 13.85 -2.67 6.51
N ASP A 271 14.58 -2.15 5.53
CA ASP A 271 15.88 -2.61 5.12
C ASP A 271 16.80 -1.43 4.81
N MET A 272 18.10 -1.58 5.10
CA MET A 272 19.10 -0.55 4.78
C MET A 272 19.21 -0.33 3.27
N PHE A 273 19.10 -1.40 2.48
CA PHE A 273 19.12 -1.37 1.02
C PHE A 273 18.02 -2.27 0.48
N ALA A 274 17.34 -1.79 -0.57
CA ALA A 274 16.35 -2.57 -1.29
C ALA A 274 17.03 -3.67 -2.14
N THR A 275 16.27 -4.73 -2.48
CA THR A 275 16.76 -5.80 -3.37
C THR A 275 17.06 -5.25 -4.77
N HIS A 276 17.88 -5.96 -5.56
CA HIS A 276 18.15 -5.57 -6.95
C HIS A 276 16.88 -5.42 -7.79
N PHE A 277 15.87 -6.25 -7.55
CA PHE A 277 14.57 -6.15 -8.21
C PHE A 277 13.90 -4.79 -7.92
N VAL A 278 13.80 -4.40 -6.65
CA VAL A 278 13.17 -3.14 -6.24
C VAL A 278 13.99 -1.95 -6.74
N GLN A 279 15.32 -2.01 -6.64
CA GLN A 279 16.19 -0.97 -7.18
C GLN A 279 16.00 -0.79 -8.69
N THR A 280 15.96 -1.89 -9.46
CA THR A 280 15.70 -1.83 -10.90
C THR A 280 14.31 -1.27 -11.21
N LEU A 281 13.28 -1.67 -10.44
CA LEU A 281 11.92 -1.15 -10.59
C LEU A 281 11.84 0.36 -10.32
N THR A 282 12.53 0.84 -9.28
CA THR A 282 12.66 2.27 -8.99
C THR A 282 13.38 3.00 -10.12
N ALA A 283 14.45 2.42 -10.66
CA ALA A 283 15.20 3.02 -11.76
C ALA A 283 14.35 3.12 -13.05
N ASP A 284 13.57 2.08 -13.40
CA ASP A 284 12.63 2.12 -14.54
C ASP A 284 11.54 3.19 -14.31
N ALA A 285 10.94 3.21 -13.12
CA ALA A 285 9.90 4.17 -12.77
C ALA A 285 10.38 5.63 -12.90
N LEU A 286 11.55 5.94 -12.34
CA LEU A 286 12.17 7.27 -12.42
C LEU A 286 12.60 7.61 -13.86
N HIS A 287 13.09 6.63 -14.62
CA HIS A 287 13.44 6.83 -16.03
C HIS A 287 12.20 7.23 -16.83
N ARG A 288 11.12 6.44 -16.78
CA ARG A 288 9.89 6.74 -17.51
C ARG A 288 9.27 8.06 -17.11
N TYR A 289 9.24 8.35 -15.81
CA TYR A 289 8.81 9.64 -15.30
C TYR A 289 9.62 10.79 -15.88
N SER A 290 10.95 10.67 -15.97
CA SER A 290 11.81 11.73 -16.56
C SER A 290 11.54 11.99 -18.05
N GLN A 291 10.87 11.07 -18.75
CA GLN A 291 10.46 11.26 -20.15
C GLN A 291 9.12 11.99 -20.29
N VAL A 292 8.40 12.23 -19.19
CA VAL A 292 7.11 12.93 -19.22
C VAL A 292 7.35 14.44 -19.32
N THR A 293 6.71 15.07 -20.30
CA THR A 293 6.78 16.53 -20.48
C THR A 293 6.12 17.26 -19.31
N GLY A 294 6.83 18.23 -18.73
CA GLY A 294 6.27 19.15 -17.73
C GLY A 294 6.37 18.69 -16.27
N VAL A 295 7.00 17.55 -15.99
CA VAL A 295 7.27 17.10 -14.61
C VAL A 295 8.39 17.89 -13.95
N ALA A 296 8.30 18.11 -12.64
CA ALA A 296 9.17 19.03 -11.91
C ALA A 296 10.61 18.51 -11.77
N ASN A 297 10.76 17.19 -11.55
CA ASN A 297 12.03 16.57 -11.16
C ASN A 297 12.68 15.72 -12.25
N ALA A 298 12.38 15.98 -13.53
CA ALA A 298 12.86 15.14 -14.64
C ALA A 298 14.39 14.94 -14.65
N PRO A 299 15.24 15.99 -14.49
CA PRO A 299 16.69 15.80 -14.51
C PRO A 299 17.20 14.95 -13.35
N ALA A 300 16.71 15.21 -12.14
CA ALA A 300 17.10 14.45 -10.94
C ALA A 300 16.69 12.98 -11.04
N ALA A 301 15.48 12.70 -11.53
CA ALA A 301 14.99 11.34 -11.77
C ALA A 301 15.81 10.59 -12.82
N SER A 302 16.18 11.27 -13.92
CA SER A 302 17.05 10.69 -14.94
C SER A 302 18.42 10.32 -14.39
N THR A 303 19.05 11.23 -13.63
CA THR A 303 20.34 10.98 -12.97
C THR A 303 20.25 9.82 -11.98
N ALA A 304 19.26 9.83 -11.08
CA ALA A 304 19.08 8.78 -10.08
C ALA A 304 18.86 7.41 -10.73
N SER A 305 18.09 7.32 -11.81
CA SER A 305 17.88 6.09 -12.56
C SER A 305 19.20 5.49 -13.07
N ILE A 306 20.09 6.32 -13.63
CA ILE A 306 21.40 5.88 -14.12
C ILE A 306 22.27 5.41 -12.94
N GLU A 307 22.36 6.21 -11.88
CA GLU A 307 23.16 5.90 -10.70
C GLU A 307 22.73 4.58 -10.03
N ILE A 308 21.43 4.29 -9.99
CA ILE A 308 20.91 3.03 -9.45
C ILE A 308 21.39 1.83 -10.26
N ILE A 309 21.26 1.88 -11.59
CA ILE A 309 21.71 0.77 -12.46
C ILE A 309 23.24 0.61 -12.40
N GLU A 310 23.99 1.70 -12.30
CA GLU A 310 25.45 1.64 -12.10
C GLU A 310 25.81 1.01 -10.75
N SER A 311 25.09 1.31 -9.68
CA SER A 311 25.27 0.70 -8.36
C SER A 311 25.03 -0.81 -8.39
N ILE A 312 23.93 -1.26 -9.02
CA ILE A 312 23.64 -2.69 -9.21
C ILE A 312 24.75 -3.36 -10.03
N ALA A 313 25.20 -2.74 -11.12
CA ALA A 313 26.26 -3.31 -11.95
C ALA A 313 27.58 -3.48 -11.18
N HIS A 314 27.91 -2.53 -10.29
CA HIS A 314 29.06 -2.64 -9.39
C HIS A 314 28.91 -3.77 -8.36
N ASP A 315 27.72 -3.93 -7.78
CA ASP A 315 27.48 -5.01 -6.82
C ASP A 315 27.56 -6.39 -7.47
N VAL A 316 26.88 -6.57 -8.61
CA VAL A 316 26.89 -7.82 -9.38
C VAL A 316 28.30 -8.16 -9.87
N GLN A 317 29.11 -7.18 -10.25
CA GLN A 317 30.51 -7.43 -10.62
C GLN A 317 31.33 -7.98 -9.44
N LYS A 318 31.01 -7.59 -8.20
CA LYS A 318 31.67 -8.11 -7.00
C LYS A 318 31.14 -9.49 -6.61
N THR A 319 29.83 -9.65 -6.57
CA THR A 319 29.17 -10.87 -6.06
C THR A 319 29.09 -11.98 -7.09
N HIS A 320 29.17 -11.65 -8.39
CA HIS A 320 28.98 -12.55 -9.52
C HIS A 320 27.62 -13.28 -9.49
N SER A 321 26.60 -12.66 -8.88
CA SER A 321 25.28 -13.26 -8.73
C SER A 321 24.17 -12.25 -8.90
N ILE A 322 23.13 -12.65 -9.62
CA ILE A 322 21.86 -11.93 -9.72
C ILE A 322 20.72 -12.94 -9.84
N ASP A 323 19.59 -12.67 -9.19
CA ASP A 323 18.39 -13.49 -9.32
C ASP A 323 17.69 -13.26 -10.68
N ILE A 324 16.87 -14.23 -11.08
CA ILE A 324 16.25 -14.22 -12.41
C ILE A 324 15.21 -13.11 -12.55
N GLU A 325 14.52 -12.72 -11.46
CA GLU A 325 13.58 -11.60 -11.48
C GLU A 325 14.29 -10.29 -11.81
N SER A 326 15.37 -10.00 -11.09
CA SER A 326 16.20 -8.80 -11.29
C SER A 326 16.82 -8.80 -12.68
N ALA A 327 17.41 -9.92 -13.12
CA ALA A 327 17.99 -10.04 -14.46
C ALA A 327 16.96 -9.79 -15.57
N SER A 328 15.75 -10.34 -15.44
CA SER A 328 14.67 -10.16 -16.41
C SER A 328 14.18 -8.70 -16.46
N LEU A 329 14.05 -8.04 -15.31
CA LEU A 329 13.62 -6.64 -15.25
C LEU A 329 14.71 -5.70 -15.81
N ILE A 330 15.99 -5.94 -15.51
CA ILE A 330 17.11 -5.17 -16.06
C ILE A 330 17.14 -5.25 -17.58
N VAL A 331 17.00 -6.45 -18.15
CA VAL A 331 16.93 -6.64 -19.60
C VAL A 331 15.76 -5.87 -20.19
N THR A 332 14.56 -6.00 -19.60
CA THR A 332 13.36 -5.30 -20.06
C THR A 332 13.57 -3.79 -20.05
N MET A 333 14.01 -3.24 -18.92
CA MET A 333 14.25 -1.80 -18.75
C MET A 333 15.31 -1.28 -19.74
N LEU A 334 16.48 -1.93 -19.83
CA LEU A 334 17.57 -1.45 -20.68
C LEU A 334 17.23 -1.52 -22.17
N LEU A 335 16.41 -2.48 -22.61
CA LEU A 335 15.98 -2.58 -24.01
C LEU A 335 14.82 -1.63 -24.37
N GLN A 336 14.01 -1.23 -23.40
CA GLN A 336 12.93 -0.25 -23.57
C GLN A 336 13.43 1.19 -23.41
N SER A 337 14.52 1.39 -22.65
CA SER A 337 15.08 2.71 -22.37
C SER A 337 16.12 3.14 -23.42
N ASN A 338 16.37 4.45 -23.49
CA ASN A 338 17.52 5.03 -24.20
C ASN A 338 18.63 5.44 -23.21
N ILE A 339 18.74 4.72 -22.08
CA ILE A 339 19.77 5.02 -21.07
C ILE A 339 21.15 4.76 -21.68
N LYS A 340 22.02 5.77 -21.59
CA LYS A 340 23.42 5.61 -22.00
C LYS A 340 24.11 4.63 -21.07
N GLN A 341 24.58 3.52 -21.61
CA GLN A 341 25.22 2.46 -20.84
C GLN A 341 26.72 2.74 -20.70
N SER A 342 27.22 2.72 -19.46
CA SER A 342 28.65 2.62 -19.20
C SER A 342 29.12 1.18 -19.50
N THR A 343 30.44 0.98 -19.62
CA THR A 343 31.00 -0.36 -19.89
C THR A 343 30.55 -1.40 -18.85
N MET A 344 30.42 -0.99 -17.60
CA MET A 344 29.99 -1.88 -16.51
C MET A 344 28.52 -2.26 -16.63
N VAL A 345 27.65 -1.30 -16.98
CA VAL A 345 26.23 -1.55 -17.23
C VAL A 345 26.03 -2.45 -18.45
N GLN A 346 26.85 -2.28 -19.49
CA GLN A 346 26.81 -3.14 -20.66
C GLN A 346 27.21 -4.60 -20.33
N GLN A 347 28.23 -4.79 -19.49
CA GLN A 347 28.61 -6.12 -19.00
C GLN A 347 27.50 -6.78 -18.16
N LEU A 348 26.86 -6.00 -17.28
CA LEU A 348 25.69 -6.46 -16.53
C LEU A 348 24.56 -6.89 -17.48
N PHE A 349 24.27 -6.07 -18.50
CA PHE A 349 23.23 -6.36 -19.48
C PHE A 349 23.51 -7.66 -20.24
N GLU A 350 24.73 -7.86 -20.75
CA GLU A 350 25.13 -9.07 -21.46
C GLU A 350 25.00 -10.33 -20.58
N LEU A 351 25.40 -10.22 -19.30
CA LEU A 351 25.21 -11.29 -18.32
C LEU A 351 23.73 -11.63 -18.12
N CYS A 352 22.90 -10.63 -17.84
CA CYS A 352 21.46 -10.81 -17.59
C CYS A 352 20.76 -11.38 -18.83
N GLN A 353 21.06 -10.85 -20.01
CA GLN A 353 20.49 -11.32 -21.28
C GLN A 353 20.81 -12.80 -21.52
N LYS A 354 22.06 -13.21 -21.30
CA LYS A 354 22.49 -14.61 -21.43
C LYS A 354 21.74 -15.52 -20.46
N ASP A 355 21.58 -15.11 -19.21
CA ASP A 355 20.88 -15.90 -18.20
C ASP A 355 19.38 -16.02 -18.49
N VAL A 356 18.73 -14.94 -18.94
CA VAL A 356 17.33 -14.93 -19.40
C VAL A 356 17.12 -15.91 -20.56
N LEU A 357 17.97 -15.86 -21.60
CA LEU A 357 17.85 -16.74 -22.76
C LEU A 357 18.10 -18.21 -22.38
N LYS A 358 19.12 -18.46 -21.56
CA LYS A 358 19.45 -19.81 -21.07
C LYS A 358 18.30 -20.40 -20.26
N LYS A 359 17.74 -19.65 -19.30
CA LYS A 359 16.63 -20.12 -18.46
C LYS A 359 15.35 -20.32 -19.28
N THR A 360 15.05 -19.41 -20.20
CA THR A 360 13.90 -19.53 -21.11
C THR A 360 13.98 -20.81 -21.94
N THR A 361 15.15 -21.06 -22.54
CA THR A 361 15.37 -22.26 -23.38
C THR A 361 15.22 -23.54 -22.57
N SER A 362 15.80 -23.61 -21.37
CA SER A 362 15.66 -24.78 -20.48
C SER A 362 14.21 -25.05 -20.11
N ILE A 363 13.43 -24.02 -19.73
CA ILE A 363 12.02 -24.19 -19.35
C ILE A 363 11.19 -24.80 -20.51
N LEU A 364 11.41 -24.30 -21.73
CA LEU A 364 10.67 -24.77 -22.90
C LEU A 364 11.10 -26.18 -23.35
N GLN A 365 12.36 -26.55 -23.16
CA GLN A 365 12.87 -27.90 -23.44
C GLN A 365 12.40 -28.93 -22.41
N ASP A 366 12.45 -28.58 -21.14
CA ASP A 366 12.13 -29.48 -20.02
C ASP A 366 10.61 -29.60 -19.76
N GLN A 367 9.80 -28.72 -20.36
CA GLN A 367 8.34 -28.61 -20.16
C GLN A 367 7.92 -28.53 -18.69
N GLY A 368 8.79 -27.99 -17.84
CA GLY A 368 8.60 -27.88 -16.40
C GLY A 368 9.38 -26.69 -15.84
N THR A 369 8.94 -26.18 -14.71
CA THR A 369 9.62 -25.07 -14.04
C THR A 369 9.33 -25.07 -12.54
N ASP A 370 10.34 -24.68 -11.78
CA ASP A 370 10.27 -24.36 -10.37
C ASP A 370 9.90 -22.88 -10.11
N LEU A 371 9.86 -22.07 -11.17
CA LEU A 371 9.56 -20.65 -11.08
C LEU A 371 8.09 -20.39 -10.77
N SER A 372 7.87 -19.35 -9.96
CA SER A 372 6.56 -18.78 -9.70
C SER A 372 5.96 -18.12 -10.96
N ALA A 373 4.64 -17.92 -10.97
CA ALA A 373 3.94 -17.21 -12.04
C ALA A 373 4.50 -15.79 -12.27
N PHE A 374 4.89 -15.10 -11.19
CA PHE A 374 5.51 -13.77 -11.26
C PHE A 374 6.87 -13.79 -11.97
N GLN A 375 7.75 -14.72 -11.58
CA GLN A 375 9.05 -14.93 -12.23
C GLN A 375 8.90 -15.25 -13.72
N LEU A 376 7.94 -16.12 -14.08
CA LEU A 376 7.68 -16.45 -15.47
C LEU A 376 7.18 -15.26 -16.29
N ALA A 377 6.34 -14.41 -15.71
CA ALA A 377 5.83 -13.23 -16.39
C ALA A 377 6.93 -12.20 -16.68
N LEU A 378 7.85 -11.98 -15.73
CA LEU A 378 9.05 -11.16 -15.95
C LEU A 378 9.93 -11.74 -17.06
N LEU A 379 10.14 -13.07 -17.05
CA LEU A 379 10.92 -13.75 -18.08
C LEU A 379 10.27 -13.62 -19.46
N CYS A 380 8.93 -13.68 -19.54
CA CYS A 380 8.17 -13.42 -20.77
C CYS A 380 8.44 -12.02 -21.32
N SER A 381 8.39 -11.00 -20.45
CA SER A 381 8.68 -9.61 -20.82
C SER A 381 10.10 -9.46 -21.36
N ALA A 382 11.09 -10.04 -20.66
CA ALA A 382 12.49 -9.96 -21.05
C ALA A 382 12.77 -10.68 -22.38
N ALA A 383 12.26 -11.91 -22.55
CA ALA A 383 12.43 -12.69 -23.77
C ALA A 383 11.81 -11.97 -24.98
N PHE A 384 10.64 -11.36 -24.81
CA PHE A 384 9.99 -10.56 -25.86
C PHE A 384 10.84 -9.36 -26.28
N GLU A 385 11.36 -8.58 -25.32
CA GLU A 385 12.19 -7.41 -25.66
C GLU A 385 13.52 -7.81 -26.34
N ILE A 386 14.09 -8.97 -25.96
CA ILE A 386 15.28 -9.52 -26.65
C ILE A 386 14.95 -9.85 -28.11
N GLU A 387 13.91 -10.64 -28.37
CA GLU A 387 13.54 -11.05 -29.74
C GLU A 387 13.12 -9.86 -30.60
N LYS A 388 12.43 -8.88 -30.03
CA LYS A 388 12.04 -7.63 -30.73
C LYS A 388 13.23 -6.82 -31.27
N ARG A 389 14.43 -7.01 -30.70
CA ARG A 389 15.68 -6.35 -31.12
C ARG A 389 16.60 -7.26 -31.93
N SER A 390 16.22 -8.51 -32.14
CA SER A 390 16.96 -9.46 -32.97
C SER A 390 16.89 -9.06 -34.45
N GLU A 391 17.90 -9.43 -35.24
CA GLU A 391 17.88 -9.31 -36.70
C GLU A 391 16.94 -10.36 -37.34
N GLU A 392 16.62 -11.43 -36.61
CA GLU A 392 15.67 -12.45 -37.02
C GLU A 392 14.26 -12.07 -36.53
N ASP A 393 13.33 -11.84 -37.46
CA ASP A 393 11.89 -11.61 -37.19
C ASP A 393 11.18 -12.92 -36.72
N SER A 394 11.74 -13.59 -35.71
CA SER A 394 11.14 -14.76 -35.06
C SER A 394 10.86 -14.44 -33.60
N PHE A 395 9.58 -14.54 -33.22
CA PHE A 395 9.11 -14.42 -31.84
C PHE A 395 8.77 -15.80 -31.24
N GLU A 396 9.34 -16.87 -31.80
CA GLU A 396 8.95 -18.25 -31.45
C GLU A 396 9.21 -18.54 -29.97
N LEU A 397 10.30 -18.04 -29.40
CA LEU A 397 10.67 -18.30 -28.02
C LEU A 397 9.71 -17.58 -27.05
N SER A 398 9.51 -16.27 -27.24
CA SER A 398 8.66 -15.45 -26.36
C SER A 398 7.18 -15.81 -26.47
N VAL A 399 6.66 -16.12 -27.67
CA VAL A 399 5.29 -16.61 -27.85
C VAL A 399 5.07 -17.95 -27.15
N SER A 400 6.04 -18.88 -27.28
CA SER A 400 5.99 -20.17 -26.61
C SER A 400 6.05 -20.03 -25.09
N LEU A 401 6.92 -19.15 -24.59
CA LEU A 401 7.05 -18.88 -23.17
C LEU A 401 5.78 -18.22 -22.61
N CYS A 402 5.18 -17.25 -23.29
CA CYS A 402 3.90 -16.64 -22.88
C CYS A 402 2.78 -17.68 -22.82
N SER A 403 2.71 -18.56 -23.82
CA SER A 403 1.74 -19.65 -23.87
C SER A 403 1.94 -20.66 -22.74
N PHE A 404 3.19 -21.01 -22.44
CA PHE A 404 3.54 -21.89 -21.33
C PHE A 404 3.19 -21.25 -19.98
N CYS A 405 3.62 -20.01 -19.76
CA CYS A 405 3.37 -19.21 -18.56
C CYS A 405 1.86 -19.12 -18.27
N TRP A 406 1.04 -18.85 -19.29
CA TRP A 406 -0.41 -18.83 -19.14
C TRP A 406 -0.98 -20.20 -18.73
N LYS A 407 -0.55 -21.27 -19.41
CA LYS A 407 -1.05 -22.64 -19.16
C LYS A 407 -0.67 -23.18 -17.78
N CYS A 408 0.53 -22.88 -17.28
CA CYS A 408 0.99 -23.34 -15.98
C CYS A 408 0.46 -22.49 -14.81
N THR A 409 -0.15 -21.33 -15.09
CA THR A 409 -0.68 -20.43 -14.06
C THR A 409 -2.16 -20.74 -13.79
N THR A 410 -2.46 -21.11 -12.54
CA THR A 410 -3.85 -21.32 -12.10
C THR A 410 -4.68 -20.04 -12.23
N ALA A 411 -6.01 -20.14 -12.41
CA ALA A 411 -6.91 -18.98 -12.50
C ALA A 411 -6.73 -17.99 -11.33
N GLN A 412 -6.49 -18.50 -10.12
CA GLN A 412 -6.26 -17.68 -8.92
C GLN A 412 -4.90 -16.97 -8.91
N GLY A 413 -3.92 -17.48 -9.66
CA GLY A 413 -2.58 -16.91 -9.77
C GLY A 413 -2.41 -15.90 -10.91
N ARG A 414 -3.42 -15.72 -11.78
CA ARG A 414 -3.29 -14.89 -12.99
C ARG A 414 -3.03 -13.42 -12.71
N ALA A 415 -3.51 -12.89 -11.58
CA ALA A 415 -3.18 -11.54 -11.15
C ALA A 415 -1.66 -11.35 -11.01
N SER A 416 -0.91 -12.40 -10.65
CA SER A 416 0.55 -12.33 -10.49
C SER A 416 1.34 -12.24 -11.80
N LEU A 417 0.67 -12.39 -12.94
CA LEU A 417 1.29 -12.20 -14.26
C LEU A 417 1.37 -10.71 -14.65
N ILE A 418 0.58 -9.86 -13.98
CA ILE A 418 0.42 -8.45 -14.29
C ILE A 418 1.52 -7.63 -13.56
N PRO A 419 2.10 -6.60 -14.19
CA PRO A 419 1.80 -6.11 -15.54
C PRO A 419 2.63 -6.81 -16.64
N TRP A 420 3.62 -7.61 -16.25
CA TRP A 420 4.73 -8.01 -17.11
C TRP A 420 4.36 -8.83 -18.34
N ILE A 421 3.36 -9.72 -18.23
CA ILE A 421 2.95 -10.56 -19.38
C ILE A 421 2.13 -9.79 -20.43
N VAL A 422 1.57 -8.65 -20.05
CA VAL A 422 0.53 -7.97 -20.82
C VAL A 422 1.10 -7.39 -22.11
N ASN A 423 2.26 -6.72 -22.04
CA ASN A 423 2.87 -6.07 -23.20
C ASN A 423 3.24 -7.06 -24.31
N PRO A 424 3.93 -8.18 -24.01
CA PRO A 424 4.15 -9.23 -25.00
C PRO A 424 2.83 -9.74 -25.61
N MET A 425 1.83 -10.05 -24.78
CA MET A 425 0.55 -10.58 -25.26
C MET A 425 -0.19 -9.62 -26.18
N ILE A 426 -0.24 -8.32 -25.85
CA ILE A 426 -0.84 -7.30 -26.71
C ILE A 426 -0.07 -7.20 -28.04
N ALA A 427 1.26 -7.19 -28.00
CA ALA A 427 2.07 -7.12 -29.21
C ALA A 427 1.82 -8.32 -30.13
N PHE A 428 1.77 -9.54 -29.58
CA PHE A 428 1.47 -10.74 -30.37
C PHE A 428 0.05 -10.76 -30.91
N GLU A 429 -0.93 -10.26 -30.15
CA GLU A 429 -2.31 -10.13 -30.63
C GLU A 429 -2.40 -9.13 -31.79
N GLN A 430 -1.62 -8.05 -31.77
CA GLN A 430 -1.52 -7.10 -32.89
C GLN A 430 -0.84 -7.71 -34.12
N MET A 431 0.20 -8.52 -33.93
CA MET A 431 0.90 -9.21 -35.03
C MET A 431 0.05 -10.33 -35.64
N LYS A 432 -0.65 -11.10 -34.82
CA LYS A 432 -1.49 -12.23 -35.23
C LYS A 432 -2.75 -12.29 -34.37
N PRO A 433 -3.86 -11.69 -34.84
CA PRO A 433 -5.14 -11.70 -34.12
C PRO A 433 -5.60 -13.11 -33.75
N GLY A 434 -6.10 -13.27 -32.53
CA GLY A 434 -6.53 -14.52 -31.92
C GLY A 434 -5.43 -15.30 -31.17
N SER A 435 -4.19 -14.80 -31.13
CA SER A 435 -3.10 -15.48 -30.42
C SER A 435 -3.25 -15.39 -28.90
N PHE A 436 -3.66 -14.23 -28.39
CA PHE A 436 -3.80 -13.98 -26.95
C PHE A 436 -5.08 -13.21 -26.57
N ALA A 437 -6.03 -13.03 -27.48
CA ALA A 437 -7.32 -12.37 -27.22
C ALA A 437 -8.05 -12.91 -25.96
N ALA A 438 -8.19 -14.24 -25.84
CA ALA A 438 -8.88 -14.84 -24.70
C ALA A 438 -8.13 -14.63 -23.37
N PRO A 439 -6.80 -14.83 -23.30
CA PRO A 439 -6.01 -14.45 -22.14
C PRO A 439 -6.16 -12.98 -21.70
N LEU A 440 -6.06 -12.04 -22.65
CA LEU A 440 -6.18 -10.61 -22.37
C LEU A 440 -7.58 -10.25 -21.86
N GLU A 441 -8.63 -10.80 -22.46
CA GLU A 441 -10.00 -10.61 -22.01
C GLU A 441 -10.19 -11.15 -20.58
N GLU A 442 -9.62 -12.30 -20.24
CA GLU A 442 -9.74 -12.84 -18.89
C GLU A 442 -9.04 -11.97 -17.84
N LEU A 443 -7.87 -11.38 -18.16
CA LEU A 443 -7.20 -10.43 -17.27
C LEU A 443 -8.02 -9.15 -17.08
N SER A 444 -8.66 -8.66 -18.14
CA SER A 444 -9.58 -7.51 -18.10
C SER A 444 -10.81 -7.80 -17.20
N VAL A 445 -11.44 -8.96 -17.38
CA VAL A 445 -12.56 -9.42 -16.54
C VAL A 445 -12.12 -9.59 -15.08
N LEU A 446 -10.93 -10.13 -14.84
CA LEU A 446 -10.37 -10.28 -13.49
C LEU A 446 -10.18 -8.92 -12.80
N ALA A 447 -9.60 -7.93 -13.49
CA ALA A 447 -9.42 -6.59 -12.95
C ALA A 447 -10.77 -5.95 -12.57
N LYS A 448 -11.76 -6.04 -13.47
CA LYS A 448 -13.11 -5.51 -13.21
C LYS A 448 -13.80 -6.23 -12.04
N ALA A 449 -13.71 -7.56 -11.97
CA ALA A 449 -14.36 -8.35 -10.94
C ALA A 449 -13.71 -8.20 -9.55
N SER A 450 -12.42 -7.87 -9.50
CA SER A 450 -11.68 -7.67 -8.25
C SER A 450 -11.71 -6.22 -7.75
N GLN A 451 -12.15 -5.26 -8.56
CA GLN A 451 -12.20 -3.85 -8.16
C GLN A 451 -13.24 -3.60 -7.07
N VAL A 452 -12.86 -2.84 -6.05
CA VAL A 452 -13.74 -2.43 -4.96
C VAL A 452 -14.60 -1.24 -5.40
N ASP A 453 -15.89 -1.48 -5.58
CA ASP A 453 -16.85 -0.46 -6.02
C ASP A 453 -17.62 0.22 -4.89
N LYS A 454 -17.49 -0.28 -3.65
CA LYS A 454 -18.16 0.29 -2.49
C LYS A 454 -17.50 1.59 -2.07
N ASP A 455 -18.31 2.55 -1.64
CA ASP A 455 -17.84 3.79 -1.04
C ASP A 455 -16.99 3.52 0.21
N GLY A 456 -15.87 4.25 0.34
CA GLY A 456 -14.90 4.09 1.42
C GLY A 456 -13.46 4.27 0.96
N VAL A 457 -12.52 4.12 1.88
CA VAL A 457 -11.08 4.31 1.64
C VAL A 457 -10.48 3.30 0.66
N ASP A 458 -11.05 2.10 0.57
CA ASP A 458 -10.54 1.07 -0.33
C ASP A 458 -11.15 1.15 -1.75
N ARG A 459 -12.01 2.15 -2.01
CA ARG A 459 -12.69 2.31 -3.30
C ARG A 459 -11.67 2.44 -4.44
N GLY A 460 -11.86 1.61 -5.46
CA GLY A 460 -11.00 1.56 -6.64
C GLY A 460 -9.77 0.66 -6.51
N GLY A 461 -9.43 0.21 -5.29
CA GLY A 461 -8.43 -0.83 -5.07
C GLY A 461 -8.88 -2.20 -5.58
N PHE A 462 -7.96 -3.15 -5.63
CA PHE A 462 -8.21 -4.49 -6.13
C PHE A 462 -8.13 -5.51 -5.00
N MET A 463 -9.19 -6.31 -4.86
CA MET A 463 -9.26 -7.40 -3.89
C MET A 463 -8.51 -8.62 -4.43
N LEU A 464 -7.29 -8.82 -3.94
CA LEU A 464 -6.39 -9.88 -4.38
C LEU A 464 -6.35 -11.03 -3.37
N LYS A 465 -6.18 -12.25 -3.88
CA LYS A 465 -6.00 -13.44 -3.04
C LYS A 465 -4.56 -13.58 -2.59
N THR A 466 -4.38 -13.80 -1.30
CA THR A 466 -3.09 -13.96 -0.62
C THR A 466 -3.12 -15.18 0.30
N ASN A 467 -1.97 -15.51 0.90
CA ASN A 467 -1.90 -16.53 1.95
C ASN A 467 -2.76 -16.15 3.18
N ALA A 468 -2.94 -14.85 3.42
CA ALA A 468 -3.73 -14.29 4.51
C ALA A 468 -5.23 -14.15 4.16
N GLY A 469 -5.67 -14.48 2.94
CA GLY A 469 -7.05 -14.30 2.49
C GLY A 469 -7.18 -13.28 1.37
N LEU A 470 -8.38 -12.71 1.23
CA LEU A 470 -8.63 -11.63 0.27
C LEU A 470 -8.25 -10.29 0.91
N THR A 471 -7.40 -9.50 0.26
CA THR A 471 -6.93 -8.21 0.77
C THR A 471 -6.95 -7.14 -0.31
N VAL A 472 -7.06 -5.87 0.11
CA VAL A 472 -6.94 -4.70 -0.76
C VAL A 472 -5.71 -3.93 -0.29
N ASP A 473 -4.67 -3.91 -1.11
CA ASP A 473 -3.36 -3.34 -0.79
C ASP A 473 -2.63 -2.90 -2.08
N ALA A 474 -1.44 -2.32 -1.90
CA ALA A 474 -0.65 -1.72 -2.96
C ALA A 474 -0.23 -2.70 -4.06
N ARG A 475 -0.27 -4.01 -3.84
CA ARG A 475 -0.01 -5.00 -4.91
C ARG A 475 -1.07 -4.91 -6.02
N GLY A 476 -2.26 -4.38 -5.71
CA GLY A 476 -3.29 -4.07 -6.70
C GLY A 476 -2.87 -3.04 -7.73
N LEU A 477 -1.90 -2.16 -7.43
CA LEU A 477 -1.47 -1.07 -8.31
C LEU A 477 -0.86 -1.56 -9.61
N ARG A 478 -0.37 -2.81 -9.66
CA ARG A 478 0.11 -3.47 -10.89
C ARG A 478 -0.95 -3.54 -11.99
N MET A 479 -2.23 -3.49 -11.63
CA MET A 479 -3.33 -3.46 -12.61
C MET A 479 -3.32 -2.18 -13.45
N ILE A 480 -2.75 -1.09 -12.95
CA ILE A 480 -2.80 0.23 -13.59
C ILE A 480 -2.03 0.22 -14.93
N PRO A 481 -0.74 -0.18 -15.02
CA PRO A 481 -0.05 -0.28 -16.31
C PRO A 481 -0.81 -1.13 -17.35
N MET A 482 -1.34 -2.29 -16.94
CA MET A 482 -2.15 -3.14 -17.82
C MET A 482 -3.39 -2.41 -18.33
N LEU A 483 -4.15 -1.79 -17.42
CA LEU A 483 -5.35 -1.07 -17.79
C LEU A 483 -5.03 0.09 -18.73
N SER A 484 -3.93 0.82 -18.50
CA SER A 484 -3.45 1.88 -19.39
C SER A 484 -3.22 1.35 -20.82
N HIS A 485 -2.59 0.19 -20.98
CA HIS A 485 -2.39 -0.41 -22.30
C HIS A 485 -3.69 -0.89 -22.97
N ILE A 486 -4.67 -1.37 -22.20
CA ILE A 486 -5.95 -1.88 -22.74
C ILE A 486 -6.97 -0.75 -22.99
N CYS A 487 -6.88 0.38 -22.28
CA CYS A 487 -7.82 1.50 -22.35
C CYS A 487 -8.03 2.06 -23.76
N GLY A 488 -7.01 2.02 -24.62
CA GLY A 488 -7.11 2.46 -26.02
C GLY A 488 -8.17 1.71 -26.84
N THR A 489 -8.69 0.59 -26.32
CA THR A 489 -9.67 -0.27 -27.01
C THR A 489 -11.00 -0.44 -26.28
N SER A 490 -11.14 0.05 -25.03
CA SER A 490 -12.32 -0.22 -24.18
C SER A 490 -12.64 0.91 -23.20
N THR A 491 -13.86 1.45 -23.28
CA THR A 491 -14.38 2.47 -22.34
C THR A 491 -14.56 1.91 -20.92
N ASP A 492 -14.86 0.62 -20.80
CA ASP A 492 -15.00 -0.05 -19.50
C ASP A 492 -13.66 -0.12 -18.77
N ALA A 493 -12.57 -0.39 -19.50
CA ALA A 493 -11.22 -0.40 -18.93
C ALA A 493 -10.81 0.99 -18.41
N PHE A 494 -11.21 2.06 -19.11
CA PHE A 494 -10.95 3.43 -18.67
C PHE A 494 -11.66 3.76 -17.36
N ALA A 495 -12.92 3.36 -17.19
CA ALA A 495 -13.63 3.57 -15.92
C ALA A 495 -12.96 2.85 -14.74
N VAL A 496 -12.44 1.63 -14.98
CA VAL A 496 -11.67 0.86 -13.97
C VAL A 496 -10.34 1.55 -13.67
N LEU A 497 -9.63 2.04 -14.69
CA LEU A 497 -8.39 2.80 -14.56
C LEU A 497 -8.58 4.06 -13.70
N CYS A 498 -9.63 4.86 -13.98
CA CYS A 498 -9.94 6.07 -13.21
C CYS A 498 -10.11 5.77 -11.70
N LYS A 499 -10.82 4.70 -11.37
CA LYS A 499 -11.01 4.27 -9.97
C LYS A 499 -9.69 3.78 -9.35
N ALA A 500 -8.87 3.05 -10.09
CA ALA A 500 -7.58 2.58 -9.61
C ALA A 500 -6.62 3.75 -9.29
N ILE A 501 -6.61 4.80 -10.12
CA ILE A 501 -5.81 5.99 -9.87
C ILE A 501 -6.28 6.72 -8.61
N ARG A 502 -7.60 6.83 -8.39
CA ARG A 502 -8.13 7.39 -7.12
C ARG A 502 -7.66 6.60 -5.91
N TYR A 503 -7.60 5.27 -6.03
CA TYR A 503 -7.05 4.44 -4.96
C TYR A 503 -5.55 4.69 -4.75
N THR A 504 -4.77 4.90 -5.82
CA THR A 504 -3.38 5.35 -5.71
C THR A 504 -3.29 6.67 -4.96
N GLU A 505 -4.11 7.68 -5.28
CA GLU A 505 -4.15 8.95 -4.56
C GLU A 505 -4.46 8.75 -3.07
N GLN A 506 -5.41 7.87 -2.75
CA GLN A 506 -5.74 7.55 -1.36
C GLN A 506 -4.54 6.91 -0.66
N LEU A 507 -3.82 5.96 -1.29
CA LEU A 507 -2.64 5.32 -0.69
C LEU A 507 -1.45 6.28 -0.56
N THR A 508 -1.27 7.21 -1.48
CA THR A 508 -0.20 8.21 -1.46
C THR A 508 -0.36 9.14 -0.28
N THR A 509 0.72 9.30 0.49
CA THR A 509 0.71 10.19 1.65
C THR A 509 0.75 11.64 1.21
N GLN A 510 -0.36 12.35 1.43
CA GLN A 510 -0.50 13.78 1.14
C GLN A 510 0.09 14.65 2.24
N LYS A 511 0.25 15.95 1.96
CA LYS A 511 0.82 16.94 2.89
C LYS A 511 0.12 16.98 4.25
N ALA A 512 -1.21 16.93 4.29
CA ALA A 512 -1.96 16.94 5.55
C ALA A 512 -1.61 15.71 6.40
N ARG A 513 -1.71 14.52 5.80
CA ARG A 513 -1.38 13.26 6.46
C ARG A 513 0.10 13.17 6.87
N SER A 514 1.03 13.70 6.08
CA SER A 514 2.46 13.61 6.40
C SER A 514 2.83 14.34 7.70
N GLN A 515 2.08 15.38 8.09
CA GLN A 515 2.27 16.08 9.37
C GLN A 515 1.92 15.21 10.60
N ARG A 516 1.28 14.06 10.40
CA ARG A 516 1.00 13.09 11.48
C ARG A 516 2.20 12.21 11.82
N PHE A 517 3.28 12.30 11.07
CA PHE A 517 4.48 11.48 11.23
C PHE A 517 5.67 12.32 11.69
N GLU A 518 6.60 11.67 12.40
CA GLU A 518 7.78 12.33 12.97
C GLU A 518 8.67 12.96 11.88
N ASN A 519 8.75 12.31 10.72
CA ASN A 519 9.46 12.83 9.55
C ASN A 519 8.48 13.03 8.36
N PRO A 520 7.80 14.19 8.29
CA PRO A 520 6.83 14.49 7.23
C PRO A 520 7.47 14.55 5.83
N ALA A 521 8.75 14.94 5.74
CA ALA A 521 9.46 15.07 4.48
C ALA A 521 9.67 13.71 3.81
N MET A 522 10.13 12.71 4.58
CA MET A 522 10.29 11.35 4.07
C MET A 522 8.95 10.66 3.76
N ALA A 523 7.90 10.98 4.51
CA ALA A 523 6.59 10.37 4.32
C ALA A 523 5.84 10.92 3.09
N LEU A 524 6.01 12.21 2.77
CA LEU A 524 5.26 12.88 1.71
C LEU A 524 5.49 12.19 0.36
N GLY A 525 4.42 11.86 -0.35
CA GLY A 525 4.47 11.19 -1.66
C GLY A 525 4.70 9.68 -1.61
N GLY A 526 5.03 9.12 -0.45
CA GLY A 526 5.19 7.68 -0.30
C GLY A 526 3.86 6.93 -0.39
N VAL A 527 3.87 5.82 -1.11
CA VAL A 527 2.69 4.96 -1.32
C VAL A 527 2.65 3.90 -0.25
N ARG A 528 1.58 3.92 0.53
CA ARG A 528 1.37 2.98 1.63
C ARG A 528 1.01 1.59 1.13
N GLU A 529 1.39 0.57 1.90
CA GLU A 529 1.02 -0.83 1.69
C GLU A 529 -0.50 -0.99 1.62
N SER A 530 -1.25 -0.30 2.47
CA SER A 530 -2.72 -0.26 2.39
C SER A 530 -3.28 0.95 3.16
N THR A 531 -4.59 1.15 3.10
CA THR A 531 -5.27 2.23 3.84
C THR A 531 -5.10 2.12 5.36
N TRP A 532 -4.92 0.89 5.86
CA TRP A 532 -4.71 0.58 7.29
C TRP A 532 -3.25 0.38 7.68
N ASN A 533 -2.33 0.16 6.73
CA ASN A 533 -0.91 -0.06 7.00
C ASN A 533 -0.09 1.09 6.42
N ALA A 534 0.47 1.93 7.30
CA ALA A 534 1.23 3.11 6.91
C ALA A 534 2.64 2.82 6.38
N VAL A 535 3.13 1.57 6.45
CA VAL A 535 4.40 1.19 5.82
C VAL A 535 4.37 1.57 4.35
N MET A 536 5.44 2.15 3.83
CA MET A 536 5.59 2.62 2.46
C MET A 536 6.68 1.81 1.75
N PRO A 537 6.35 0.63 1.18
CA PRO A 537 7.32 -0.13 0.43
C PRO A 537 7.77 0.64 -0.81
N THR A 538 9.08 0.72 -1.03
CA THR A 538 9.65 1.35 -2.23
C THR A 538 9.13 0.70 -3.52
N GLU A 539 8.87 -0.62 -3.51
CA GLU A 539 8.24 -1.34 -4.61
C GLU A 539 6.85 -0.79 -4.95
N ALA A 540 6.02 -0.52 -3.92
CA ALA A 540 4.68 0.04 -4.09
C ALA A 540 4.73 1.44 -4.70
N SER A 541 5.61 2.31 -4.18
CA SER A 541 5.85 3.65 -4.73
C SER A 541 6.34 3.60 -6.19
N SER A 542 7.24 2.67 -6.52
CA SER A 542 7.77 2.50 -7.88
C SER A 542 6.69 2.01 -8.85
N MET A 543 5.90 1.01 -8.45
CA MET A 543 4.77 0.49 -9.25
C MET A 543 3.68 1.54 -9.44
N ALA A 544 3.40 2.34 -8.42
CA ALA A 544 2.46 3.45 -8.51
C ALA A 544 2.93 4.51 -9.52
N LEU A 545 4.22 4.90 -9.48
CA LEU A 545 4.77 5.87 -10.41
C LEU A 545 4.70 5.37 -11.86
N LEU A 546 5.06 4.10 -12.12
CA LEU A 546 4.88 3.47 -13.43
C LEU A 546 3.43 3.56 -13.90
N GLY A 547 2.48 3.14 -13.04
CA GLY A 547 1.06 3.17 -13.36
C GLY A 547 0.53 4.58 -13.64
N VAL A 548 0.91 5.57 -12.85
CA VAL A 548 0.48 6.97 -13.02
C VAL A 548 1.07 7.58 -14.30
N VAL A 549 2.34 7.30 -14.61
CA VAL A 549 2.98 7.75 -15.86
C VAL A 549 2.29 7.15 -17.08
N ASP A 550 2.02 5.84 -17.08
CA ASP A 550 1.32 5.17 -18.19
C ASP A 550 -0.12 5.70 -18.31
N ALA A 551 -0.81 5.93 -17.19
CA ALA A 551 -2.16 6.49 -17.18
C ALA A 551 -2.20 7.93 -17.71
N LEU A 552 -1.21 8.76 -17.37
CA LEU A 552 -1.10 10.14 -17.84
C LEU A 552 -1.03 10.19 -19.38
N GLN A 553 -0.24 9.30 -20.00
CA GLN A 553 -0.16 9.22 -21.46
C GLN A 553 -1.52 8.89 -22.08
N VAL A 554 -2.25 7.94 -21.49
CA VAL A 554 -3.59 7.54 -21.96
C VAL A 554 -4.58 8.69 -21.84
N VAL A 555 -4.60 9.40 -20.70
CA VAL A 555 -5.49 10.55 -20.48
C VAL A 555 -5.21 11.66 -21.49
N ILE A 556 -3.95 11.99 -21.75
CA ILE A 556 -3.56 13.00 -22.74
C ILE A 556 -4.06 12.60 -24.15
N ILE A 557 -3.89 11.34 -24.55
CA ILE A 557 -4.35 10.85 -25.86
C ILE A 557 -5.88 10.95 -25.98
N ILE A 558 -6.61 10.59 -24.91
CA ILE A 558 -8.07 10.65 -24.90
C ILE A 558 -8.55 12.10 -24.96
N GLU A 559 -7.96 13.02 -24.19
CA GLU A 559 -8.31 14.45 -24.23
C GLU A 559 -8.06 15.05 -25.62
N ALA A 560 -6.91 14.75 -26.24
CA ALA A 560 -6.58 15.21 -27.58
C ALA A 560 -7.49 14.61 -28.68
N SER A 561 -8.18 13.50 -28.41
CA SER A 561 -9.14 12.89 -29.34
C SER A 561 -10.55 13.49 -29.24
N VAL A 562 -10.79 14.33 -28.23
CA VAL A 562 -12.08 14.98 -27.94
C VAL A 562 -12.13 16.41 -28.46
N GLU A 563 -10.98 17.10 -28.52
CA GLU A 563 -10.79 18.39 -29.19
C GLU A 563 -10.82 18.26 -30.72
#